data_AF-A0A6N8IIA8-F1
#
_entry.id   AF-A0A6N8IIA8-F1
#
_cell.length_a   1.000
_cell.length_b   1.000
_cell.length_c   1.000
_cell.angle_alpha   90.00
_cell.angle_beta   90.00
_cell.angle_gamma   90.00
#
_symmetry.space_group_name_H-M   'P 1'
#
loop_
_entity.id
_entity.type
_entity.pdbx_description
1 polymer ?
#
loop_
_entity_poly.entity_id
_entity_poly.type
_entity_poly.pdbx_seq_one_letter_code
_entity_poly.pdbx_strand_id
1 'polypeptide(L)'
;MGKTARTFPEPGTRITYREAFEAYDGLEERILRLVFEPGFAQSAGAYDLLQTIEGVAEKYGLSGTEEMTRARGSLRGFVCEKTSLANGSNGERFPLMESPEELGEFDRTHHFEVGVDGEGLVRNLEAAIALIGREADRFDEYADVYSANPVATRRSARESRRREGDKADRWFARAMVAAMCCLAAVCALHSVGEIVMIVRLFG
;
A
#
# COMPACT_ATOMS: atom_id res chain seq x y z
N MET A 1 -10.93 -34.02 -3.53
CA MET A 1 -12.05 -33.35 -4.24
C MET A 1 -11.62 -31.92 -4.50
N GLY A 2 -11.34 -31.57 -5.75
CA GLY A 2 -10.95 -30.22 -6.12
C GLY A 2 -12.14 -29.28 -5.99
N LYS A 3 -12.11 -28.36 -5.01
CA LYS A 3 -12.96 -27.18 -5.05
C LYS A 3 -12.55 -26.42 -6.31
N THR A 4 -13.41 -26.41 -7.32
CA THR A 4 -13.33 -25.45 -8.42
C THR A 4 -13.06 -24.08 -7.80
N ALA A 5 -11.95 -23.45 -8.18
CA ALA A 5 -11.62 -22.11 -7.72
C ALA A 5 -12.83 -21.22 -8.04
N ARG A 6 -13.60 -20.83 -7.01
CA ARG A 6 -14.60 -19.78 -7.18
C ARG A 6 -13.80 -18.55 -7.56
N THR A 7 -13.97 -18.09 -8.79
CA THR A 7 -13.41 -16.82 -9.25
C THR A 7 -13.94 -15.72 -8.34
N PHE A 8 -13.07 -14.80 -7.93
CA PHE A 8 -13.48 -13.67 -7.11
C PHE A 8 -14.50 -12.82 -7.90
N PRO A 9 -15.55 -12.26 -7.26
CA PRO A 9 -16.57 -11.46 -7.95
C PRO A 9 -15.96 -10.24 -8.66
N GLU A 10 -16.54 -9.84 -9.79
CA GLU A 10 -16.08 -8.66 -10.52
C GLU A 10 -16.49 -7.36 -9.80
N PRO A 11 -15.72 -6.26 -9.96
CA PRO A 11 -16.11 -4.96 -9.44
C PRO A 11 -17.51 -4.52 -9.92
N GLY A 12 -18.29 -3.91 -9.04
CA GLY A 12 -19.70 -3.55 -9.24
C GLY A 12 -20.68 -4.69 -8.98
N THR A 13 -20.21 -5.93 -8.76
CA THR A 13 -21.11 -7.04 -8.40
C THR A 13 -21.69 -6.81 -7.01
N ARG A 14 -23.01 -6.94 -6.90
CA ARG A 14 -23.73 -6.88 -5.62
C ARG A 14 -24.02 -8.29 -5.13
N ILE A 15 -23.48 -8.62 -3.97
CA ILE A 15 -23.59 -9.95 -3.34
C ILE A 15 -24.06 -9.80 -1.89
N THR A 16 -24.51 -10.91 -1.30
CA THR A 16 -24.82 -10.92 0.14
C THR A 16 -23.56 -10.68 0.97
N TYR A 17 -23.71 -10.22 2.21
CA TYR A 17 -22.56 -10.04 3.10
C TYR A 17 -21.89 -11.38 3.40
N ARG A 18 -22.66 -12.46 3.52
CA ARG A 18 -22.12 -13.82 3.65
C ARG A 18 -21.23 -14.20 2.47
N GLU A 19 -21.70 -14.01 1.24
CA GLU A 19 -20.90 -14.30 0.04
C GLU A 19 -19.67 -13.40 -0.04
N ALA A 20 -19.79 -12.13 0.37
CA ALA A 20 -18.65 -11.22 0.45
C ALA A 20 -17.60 -11.72 1.45
N PHE A 21 -17.98 -12.08 2.69
CA PHE A 21 -17.03 -12.63 3.65
C PHE A 21 -16.31 -13.86 3.10
N GLU A 22 -17.05 -14.82 2.53
CA GLU A 22 -16.47 -16.02 1.91
C GLU A 22 -15.48 -15.67 0.78
N ALA A 23 -15.83 -14.71 -0.09
CA ALA A 23 -14.99 -14.32 -1.21
C ALA A 23 -13.72 -13.59 -0.76
N TYR A 24 -13.82 -12.65 0.19
CA TYR A 24 -12.68 -11.86 0.66
C TYR A 24 -11.74 -12.67 1.54
N ASP A 25 -12.26 -13.60 2.35
CA ASP A 25 -11.42 -14.53 3.10
C ASP A 25 -10.69 -15.51 2.16
N GLY A 26 -11.39 -16.01 1.14
CA GLY A 26 -10.76 -16.86 0.11
C GLY A 26 -9.68 -16.12 -0.69
N LEU A 27 -9.91 -14.85 -1.05
CA LEU A 27 -8.92 -14.03 -1.73
C LEU A 27 -7.73 -13.72 -0.81
N GLU A 28 -7.96 -13.37 0.45
CA GLU A 28 -6.88 -13.15 1.43
C GLU A 28 -6.00 -14.39 1.58
N GLU A 29 -6.61 -15.57 1.74
CA GLU A 29 -5.88 -16.83 1.83
C GLU A 29 -5.04 -17.08 0.56
N ARG A 30 -5.59 -16.79 -0.62
CA ARG A 30 -4.87 -16.93 -1.91
C ARG A 30 -3.67 -15.98 -1.98
N ILE A 31 -3.81 -14.70 -1.65
CA ILE A 31 -2.71 -13.74 -1.75
C ILE A 31 -1.63 -13.99 -0.69
N LEU A 32 -2.00 -14.45 0.51
CA LEU A 32 -1.03 -14.81 1.55
C LEU A 32 -0.15 -15.97 1.11
N ARG A 33 -0.72 -16.99 0.46
CA ARG A 33 0.02 -18.14 -0.08
C ARG A 33 1.00 -17.80 -1.19
N LEU A 34 0.93 -16.61 -1.80
CA LEU A 34 1.92 -16.17 -2.79
C LEU A 34 3.26 -15.83 -2.14
N VAL A 35 3.28 -15.47 -0.85
CA VAL A 35 4.47 -14.95 -0.17
C VAL A 35 4.83 -15.78 1.05
N PHE A 36 3.84 -16.25 1.81
CA PHE A 36 4.04 -16.95 3.05
C PHE A 36 3.90 -18.46 2.88
N GLU A 37 4.80 -19.19 3.55
CA GLU A 37 4.68 -20.64 3.71
C GLU A 37 3.34 -21.00 4.37
N PRO A 38 2.72 -22.14 4.02
CA PRO A 38 1.37 -22.50 4.48
C PRO A 38 1.18 -22.49 6.00
N GLY A 39 2.23 -22.78 6.77
CA GLY A 39 2.19 -22.74 8.23
C GLY A 39 2.19 -21.31 8.80
N PHE A 40 2.85 -20.36 8.14
CA PHE A 40 2.88 -18.95 8.55
C PHE A 40 1.68 -18.18 8.01
N ALA A 41 1.20 -18.52 6.82
CA ALA A 41 0.02 -17.91 6.21
C ALA A 41 -1.24 -18.01 7.10
N GLN A 42 -1.34 -19.04 7.94
CA GLN A 42 -2.47 -19.20 8.89
C GLN A 42 -2.49 -18.17 10.02
N SER A 43 -1.36 -17.50 10.28
CA SER A 43 -1.22 -16.51 11.36
C SER A 43 -0.99 -15.08 10.85
N ALA A 44 -0.99 -14.90 9.53
CA ALA A 44 -0.76 -13.62 8.88
C ALA A 44 -2.04 -13.11 8.21
N GLY A 45 -2.23 -11.79 8.20
CA GLY A 45 -3.29 -11.11 7.44
C GLY A 45 -2.73 -10.30 6.27
N ALA A 46 -3.60 -9.76 5.42
CA ALA A 46 -3.20 -8.93 4.29
C ALA A 46 -2.40 -7.68 4.70
N TYR A 47 -2.54 -7.20 5.94
CA TYR A 47 -1.73 -6.11 6.47
C TYR A 47 -0.26 -6.54 6.70
N ASP A 48 -0.04 -7.76 7.20
CA ASP A 48 1.32 -8.31 7.39
C ASP A 48 2.00 -8.53 6.03
N LEU A 49 1.22 -8.96 5.03
CA LEU A 49 1.67 -9.07 3.65
C LEU A 49 2.10 -7.70 3.09
N LEU A 50 1.30 -6.66 3.31
CA LEU A 50 1.61 -5.30 2.86
C LEU A 50 2.93 -4.82 3.48
N GLN A 51 3.07 -4.96 4.80
CA GLN A 51 4.28 -4.56 5.52
C GLN A 51 5.51 -5.35 5.04
N THR A 52 5.35 -6.65 4.79
CA THR A 52 6.43 -7.51 4.28
C THR A 52 6.90 -7.05 2.90
N ILE A 53 5.96 -6.83 1.98
CA ILE A 53 6.24 -6.37 0.62
C ILE A 53 6.93 -4.99 0.64
N GLU A 54 6.48 -4.07 1.49
CA GLU A 54 7.10 -2.75 1.64
C GLU A 54 8.53 -2.84 2.18
N GLY A 55 8.75 -3.63 3.23
CA GLY A 55 10.08 -3.82 3.81
C GLY A 55 11.07 -4.46 2.83
N VAL A 56 10.61 -5.45 2.05
CA VAL A 56 11.43 -6.09 1.02
C VAL A 56 11.72 -5.13 -0.13
N ALA A 57 10.74 -4.34 -0.57
CA ALA A 57 10.95 -3.33 -1.60
C ALA A 57 11.98 -2.28 -1.16
N GLU A 58 11.93 -1.83 0.10
CA GLU A 58 12.93 -0.92 0.65
C GLU A 58 14.32 -1.59 0.73
N LYS A 59 14.36 -2.86 1.17
CA LYS A 59 15.58 -3.69 1.20
C LYS A 59 16.19 -3.83 -0.19
N TYR A 60 15.44 -3.80 -1.28
CA TYR A 60 15.99 -3.86 -2.65
C TYR A 60 16.03 -2.51 -3.38
N GLY A 61 15.52 -1.43 -2.79
CA GLY A 61 15.46 -0.11 -3.43
C GLY A 61 14.41 -0.04 -4.55
N LEU A 62 13.35 -0.83 -4.44
CA LEU A 62 12.27 -0.98 -5.41
C LEU A 62 11.01 -0.19 -5.04
N SER A 63 10.95 0.47 -3.89
CA SER A 63 9.72 1.09 -3.34
C SER A 63 9.03 2.10 -4.26
N GLY A 64 9.77 2.72 -5.20
CA GLY A 64 9.23 3.66 -6.20
C GLY A 64 8.95 3.08 -7.58
N THR A 65 9.14 1.77 -7.77
CA THR A 65 8.84 1.12 -9.06
C THR A 65 7.34 1.03 -9.31
N GLU A 66 6.96 0.94 -10.57
CA GLU A 66 5.57 0.91 -10.97
C GLU A 66 4.86 -0.35 -10.45
N GLU A 67 5.51 -1.51 -10.55
CA GLU A 67 4.99 -2.79 -10.08
C GLU A 67 4.74 -2.77 -8.58
N MET A 68 5.69 -2.24 -7.80
CA MET A 68 5.54 -2.07 -6.35
C MET A 68 4.41 -1.09 -6.01
N THR A 69 4.30 0.01 -6.76
CA THR A 69 3.25 1.02 -6.55
C THR A 69 1.85 0.45 -6.83
N ARG A 70 1.70 -0.31 -7.93
CA ARG A 70 0.44 -0.98 -8.28
C ARG A 70 0.06 -2.04 -7.26
N ALA A 71 1.01 -2.90 -6.87
CA ALA A 71 0.80 -3.93 -5.84
C ALA A 71 0.36 -3.31 -4.51
N ARG A 72 1.05 -2.26 -4.04
CA ARG A 72 0.68 -1.51 -2.85
C ARG A 72 -0.72 -0.90 -2.95
N GLY A 73 -1.04 -0.26 -4.08
CA GLY A 73 -2.34 0.36 -4.31
C GLY A 73 -3.48 -0.65 -4.25
N SER A 74 -3.35 -1.76 -4.97
CA SER A 74 -4.36 -2.83 -4.98
C SER A 74 -4.51 -3.49 -3.61
N LEU A 75 -3.40 -3.81 -2.92
CA LEU A 75 -3.45 -4.49 -1.62
C LEU A 75 -4.05 -3.57 -0.54
N ARG A 76 -3.71 -2.28 -0.57
CA ARG A 76 -4.34 -1.29 0.32
C ARG A 76 -5.84 -1.16 0.06
N GLY A 77 -6.25 -1.11 -1.20
CA GLY A 77 -7.67 -1.12 -1.58
C GLY A 77 -8.41 -2.33 -1.01
N PHE A 78 -7.82 -3.52 -1.17
CA PHE A 78 -8.35 -4.75 -0.60
C PHE A 78 -8.48 -4.71 0.93
N VAL A 79 -7.43 -4.31 1.65
CA VAL A 79 -7.45 -4.22 3.11
C VAL A 79 -8.51 -3.23 3.59
N CYS A 80 -8.61 -2.06 2.95
CA CYS A 80 -9.62 -1.07 3.27
C CYS A 80 -11.03 -1.61 3.06
N GLU A 81 -11.31 -2.22 1.91
CA GLU A 81 -12.63 -2.73 1.58
C GLU A 81 -13.03 -3.95 2.43
N LYS A 82 -12.09 -4.85 2.73
CA LYS A 82 -12.29 -5.94 3.69
C LYS A 82 -12.60 -5.40 5.10
N THR A 83 -11.93 -4.33 5.51
CA THR A 83 -12.20 -3.66 6.79
C THR A 83 -13.59 -3.02 6.78
N SER A 84 -13.99 -2.38 5.68
CA SER A 84 -15.35 -1.84 5.49
C SER A 84 -16.41 -2.94 5.53
N LEU A 85 -16.16 -4.09 4.91
CA LEU A 85 -17.03 -5.25 4.97
C LEU A 85 -17.21 -5.73 6.42
N ALA A 86 -16.12 -5.84 7.19
CA ALA A 86 -16.17 -6.21 8.61
C ALA A 86 -16.86 -5.17 9.51
N ASN A 87 -16.84 -3.90 9.12
CA ASN A 87 -17.47 -2.79 9.85
C ASN A 87 -18.92 -2.50 9.41
N GLY A 88 -19.46 -3.24 8.43
CA GLY A 88 -20.82 -3.01 7.93
C GLY A 88 -21.04 -1.63 7.30
N SER A 89 -22.27 -1.38 6.84
CA SER A 89 -22.68 -0.11 6.24
C SER A 89 -22.80 1.05 7.25
N ASN A 90 -22.82 0.77 8.55
CA ASN A 90 -23.09 1.75 9.61
C ASN A 90 -21.86 2.14 10.45
N GLY A 91 -20.67 1.60 10.15
CA GLY A 91 -19.43 1.93 10.87
C GLY A 91 -19.28 1.29 12.26
N GLU A 92 -20.27 0.52 12.72
CA GLU A 92 -20.15 -0.37 13.87
C GLU A 92 -19.71 -1.75 13.41
N ARG A 93 -18.65 -2.30 14.04
CA ARG A 93 -18.17 -3.67 13.78
C ARG A 93 -19.35 -4.61 13.75
N PHE A 94 -19.55 -5.25 12.61
CA PHE A 94 -20.73 -6.01 12.29
C PHE A 94 -20.83 -7.23 13.22
N PRO A 95 -21.64 -7.22 14.30
CA PRO A 95 -21.60 -8.28 15.31
C PRO A 95 -22.23 -9.59 14.82
N LEU A 96 -22.87 -9.56 13.64
CA LEU A 96 -23.71 -10.65 13.14
C LEU A 96 -22.93 -11.90 12.69
N MET A 97 -21.59 -11.86 12.65
CA MET A 97 -20.79 -13.07 12.42
C MET A 97 -20.94 -14.11 13.54
N GLU A 98 -21.36 -13.68 14.73
CA GLU A 98 -21.63 -14.59 15.86
C GLU A 98 -23.07 -15.16 15.84
N SER A 99 -23.97 -14.61 15.02
CA SER A 99 -25.37 -15.02 14.90
C SER A 99 -25.78 -15.29 13.43
N PRO A 100 -25.76 -16.56 12.99
CA PRO A 100 -26.09 -16.94 11.62
C PRO A 100 -27.50 -16.50 11.17
N GLU A 101 -28.43 -16.39 12.11
CA GLU A 101 -29.82 -15.97 11.89
C GLU A 101 -29.91 -14.48 11.56
N GLU A 102 -29.19 -13.64 12.33
CA GLU A 102 -29.13 -12.19 12.10
C GLU A 102 -28.43 -11.85 10.78
N LEU A 103 -27.34 -12.55 10.44
CA LEU A 103 -26.71 -12.41 9.12
C LEU A 103 -27.69 -12.77 7.99
N GLY A 104 -28.50 -13.81 8.19
CA GLY A 104 -29.53 -14.21 7.23
C GLY A 104 -30.64 -13.18 7.04
N GLU A 105 -31.05 -12.47 8.09
CA GLU A 105 -32.01 -11.36 7.97
C GLU A 105 -31.39 -10.13 7.32
N PHE A 106 -30.14 -9.83 7.66
CA PHE A 106 -29.41 -8.71 7.08
C PHE A 106 -29.17 -8.89 5.58
N ASP A 107 -28.75 -10.10 5.15
CA ASP A 107 -28.55 -10.45 3.74
C ASP A 107 -29.83 -10.27 2.88
N ARG A 108 -31.03 -10.30 3.49
CA ARG A 108 -32.30 -10.05 2.77
C ARG A 108 -32.49 -8.57 2.42
N THR A 109 -31.89 -7.67 3.19
CA THR A 109 -32.15 -6.23 3.10
C THR A 109 -30.94 -5.43 2.65
N HIS A 110 -29.73 -5.96 2.83
CA HIS A 110 -28.47 -5.31 2.54
C HIS A 110 -27.60 -6.18 1.66
N HIS A 111 -26.98 -5.56 0.66
CA HIS A 111 -26.04 -6.22 -0.25
C HIS A 111 -24.74 -5.42 -0.25
N PHE A 112 -23.63 -6.15 -0.32
CA PHE A 112 -22.32 -5.59 -0.45
C PHE A 112 -21.98 -5.42 -1.93
N GLU A 113 -21.51 -4.24 -2.33
CA GLU A 113 -21.02 -3.99 -3.69
C GLU A 113 -19.51 -4.13 -3.70
N VAL A 114 -19.02 -5.08 -4.48
CA VAL A 114 -17.59 -5.37 -4.61
C VAL A 114 -16.91 -4.23 -5.37
N GLY A 115 -15.91 -3.57 -4.80
CA GLY A 115 -15.11 -2.53 -5.45
C GLY A 115 -13.71 -3.01 -5.87
N VAL A 116 -13.21 -4.07 -5.25
CA VAL A 116 -11.87 -4.62 -5.51
C VAL A 116 -11.85 -5.48 -6.78
N ASP A 117 -10.88 -5.23 -7.66
CA ASP A 117 -10.48 -6.18 -8.71
C ASP A 117 -9.55 -7.25 -8.12
N GLY A 118 -10.13 -8.38 -7.70
CA GLY A 118 -9.39 -9.47 -7.05
C GLY A 118 -8.35 -10.13 -7.95
N GLU A 119 -8.64 -10.34 -9.23
CA GLU A 119 -7.66 -10.90 -10.16
C GLU A 119 -6.58 -9.88 -10.52
N GLY A 120 -6.93 -8.60 -10.62
CA GLY A 120 -5.97 -7.51 -10.77
C GLY A 120 -5.00 -7.40 -9.60
N LEU A 121 -5.50 -7.55 -8.37
CA LEU A 121 -4.68 -7.63 -7.16
C LEU A 121 -3.65 -8.76 -7.26
N VAL A 122 -4.10 -9.99 -7.57
CA VAL A 122 -3.20 -11.15 -7.68
C VAL A 122 -2.13 -10.91 -8.74
N ARG A 123 -2.51 -10.45 -9.94
CA ARG A 123 -1.54 -10.14 -11.02
C ARG A 123 -0.51 -9.08 -10.60
N ASN A 124 -0.95 -8.03 -9.90
CA ASN A 124 -0.05 -6.98 -9.43
C ASN A 124 0.93 -7.51 -8.38
N LEU A 125 0.47 -8.38 -7.46
CA LEU A 125 1.32 -9.02 -6.47
C LEU A 125 2.33 -9.97 -7.12
N GLU A 126 1.90 -10.82 -8.05
CA GLU A 126 2.80 -11.71 -8.80
C GLU A 126 3.88 -10.93 -9.58
N ALA A 127 3.50 -9.81 -10.21
CA ALA A 127 4.46 -8.95 -10.89
C ALA A 127 5.49 -8.34 -9.93
N ALA A 128 5.05 -7.87 -8.76
CA ALA A 128 5.93 -7.35 -7.72
C ALA A 128 6.86 -8.44 -7.15
N ILE A 129 6.34 -9.64 -6.87
CA ILE A 129 7.13 -10.79 -6.40
C ILE A 129 8.17 -11.18 -7.44
N ALA A 130 7.79 -11.25 -8.72
CA ALA A 130 8.72 -11.55 -9.80
C ALA A 130 9.81 -10.47 -9.94
N LEU A 131 9.47 -9.19 -9.75
CA LEU A 131 10.44 -8.10 -9.73
C LEU A 131 11.42 -8.24 -8.57
N ILE A 132 10.90 -8.51 -7.36
CA ILE A 132 11.71 -8.77 -6.16
C ILE A 132 12.63 -9.97 -6.40
N GLY A 133 12.11 -11.08 -6.96
CA GLY A 133 12.88 -12.28 -7.25
C GLY A 133 14.04 -12.02 -8.22
N ARG A 134 13.78 -11.30 -9.33
CA ARG A 134 14.84 -10.91 -10.28
C ARG A 134 15.91 -10.04 -9.65
N GLU A 135 15.52 -9.16 -8.74
CA GLU A 135 16.46 -8.29 -8.04
C GLU A 135 17.25 -9.08 -7.00
N ALA A 136 16.58 -9.94 -6.22
CA ALA A 136 17.21 -10.86 -5.28
C ALA A 136 18.21 -11.81 -5.96
N ASP A 137 17.89 -12.39 -7.11
CA ASP A 137 18.83 -13.24 -7.88
C ASP A 137 20.08 -12.47 -8.36
N ARG A 138 19.94 -11.16 -8.57
CA ARG A 138 21.07 -10.27 -8.88
C ARG A 138 21.93 -9.96 -7.64
N PHE A 139 21.37 -10.19 -6.45
CA PHE A 139 21.92 -9.94 -5.13
C PHE A 139 22.09 -11.24 -4.35
N ASP A 140 23.19 -11.95 -4.56
CA ASP A 140 23.61 -12.95 -3.58
C ASP A 140 24.07 -12.21 -2.31
N GLU A 141 23.24 -12.26 -1.26
CA GLU A 141 23.46 -11.65 0.06
C GLU A 141 24.73 -12.19 0.75
N TYR A 142 25.31 -13.29 0.25
CA TYR A 142 26.56 -13.90 0.72
C TYR A 142 27.70 -13.87 -0.31
N ALA A 143 27.53 -13.19 -1.46
CA ALA A 143 28.56 -13.09 -2.49
C ALA A 143 29.80 -12.29 -2.07
N ASP A 144 29.77 -11.59 -0.94
CA ASP A 144 30.96 -10.96 -0.36
C ASP A 144 31.62 -11.80 0.74
N VAL A 145 30.96 -12.85 1.26
CA VAL A 145 31.47 -13.71 2.33
C VAL A 145 32.06 -15.02 1.81
N TYR A 146 31.49 -15.63 0.75
CA TYR A 146 31.92 -16.95 0.25
C TYR A 146 32.13 -17.08 -1.27
N SER A 147 31.95 -16.01 -2.07
CA SER A 147 32.21 -16.07 -3.51
C SER A 147 33.67 -15.82 -3.86
N ALA A 148 34.21 -16.64 -4.76
CA ALA A 148 35.56 -16.52 -5.31
C ALA A 148 35.78 -15.24 -6.15
N ASN A 149 34.72 -14.48 -6.45
CA ASN A 149 34.78 -13.23 -7.19
C ASN A 149 33.82 -12.19 -6.58
N PRO A 150 34.29 -11.32 -5.67
CA PRO A 150 33.42 -10.44 -4.88
C PRO A 150 32.87 -9.30 -5.72
N VAL A 151 31.56 -9.08 -5.64
CA VAL A 151 30.82 -8.09 -6.43
C VAL A 151 30.93 -6.68 -5.82
N ALA A 152 32.15 -6.18 -5.62
CA ALA A 152 32.43 -4.87 -5.03
C ALA A 152 31.85 -3.69 -5.85
N THR A 153 31.66 -3.86 -7.16
CA THR A 153 31.15 -2.84 -8.08
C THR A 153 29.65 -2.58 -7.97
N ARG A 154 28.85 -3.48 -7.36
CA ARG A 154 27.39 -3.31 -7.28
C ARG A 154 26.93 -2.64 -5.99
N ARG A 155 27.64 -2.82 -4.87
CA ARG A 155 27.39 -2.11 -3.60
C ARG A 155 27.61 -0.60 -3.74
N SER A 156 28.66 -0.20 -4.48
CA SER A 156 28.97 1.21 -4.75
C SER A 156 27.90 1.90 -5.59
N ALA A 157 27.31 1.22 -6.59
CA ALA A 157 26.23 1.76 -7.40
C ALA A 157 24.95 2.02 -6.57
N ARG A 158 24.66 1.15 -5.58
CA ARG A 158 23.52 1.33 -4.67
C ARG A 158 23.75 2.42 -3.63
N GLU A 159 24.93 2.47 -3.02
CA GLU A 159 25.30 3.60 -2.16
C GLU A 159 25.28 4.91 -2.94
N SER A 160 25.69 4.90 -4.21
CA SER A 160 25.61 6.07 -5.08
C SER A 160 24.16 6.50 -5.30
N ARG A 161 23.26 5.57 -5.68
CA ARG A 161 21.84 5.90 -5.89
C ARG A 161 21.12 6.35 -4.61
N ARG A 162 21.38 5.71 -3.46
CA ARG A 162 20.85 6.16 -2.16
C ARG A 162 21.38 7.55 -1.80
N ARG A 163 22.69 7.79 -1.97
CA ARG A 163 23.30 9.12 -1.75
C ARG A 163 22.75 10.18 -2.71
N GLU A 164 22.40 9.82 -3.94
CA GLU A 164 21.78 10.73 -4.91
C GLU A 164 20.34 11.11 -4.51
N GLY A 165 19.53 10.13 -4.08
CA GLY A 165 18.19 10.38 -3.52
C GLY A 165 18.25 11.33 -2.31
N ASP A 166 19.09 11.02 -1.32
CA ASP A 166 19.30 11.88 -0.15
C ASP A 166 19.78 13.29 -0.49
N LYS A 167 20.49 13.47 -1.61
CA LYS A 167 20.90 14.80 -2.09
C LYS A 167 19.72 15.55 -2.70
N ALA A 168 18.88 14.89 -3.49
CA ALA A 168 17.70 15.48 -4.08
C ALA A 168 16.72 15.96 -2.99
N ASP A 169 16.47 15.13 -1.96
CA ASP A 169 15.58 15.48 -0.86
C ASP A 169 16.09 16.66 -0.04
N ARG A 170 17.42 16.72 0.22
CA ARG A 170 18.04 17.88 0.88
C ARG A 170 17.95 19.15 0.05
N TRP A 171 18.07 19.06 -1.27
CA TRP A 171 17.89 20.22 -2.15
C TRP A 171 16.44 20.69 -2.17
N PHE A 172 15.49 19.76 -2.23
CA PHE A 172 14.06 20.08 -2.18
C PHE A 172 13.67 20.74 -0.86
N ALA A 173 14.14 20.19 0.28
CA ALA A 173 13.92 20.78 1.59
C ALA A 173 14.48 22.21 1.70
N ARG A 174 15.69 22.45 1.18
CA ARG A 174 16.28 23.80 1.15
C ARG A 174 15.49 24.76 0.27
N ALA A 175 15.01 24.31 -0.89
CA ALA A 175 14.19 25.13 -1.78
C ALA A 175 12.86 25.52 -1.13
N MET A 176 12.20 24.59 -0.43
CA MET A 176 10.97 24.86 0.33
C MET A 176 11.20 25.86 1.46
N VAL A 177 12.30 25.73 2.22
CA VAL A 177 12.65 26.70 3.26
C VAL A 177 12.87 28.09 2.69
N ALA A 178 13.61 28.22 1.57
CA ALA A 178 13.82 29.50 0.92
C ALA A 178 12.50 30.12 0.42
N ALA A 179 11.62 29.31 -0.18
CA ALA A 179 10.30 29.76 -0.63
C ALA A 179 9.44 30.28 0.53
N MET A 180 9.42 29.59 1.67
CA MET A 180 8.71 30.05 2.86
C MET A 180 9.26 31.37 3.41
N CYS A 181 10.58 31.55 3.44
CA CYS A 181 11.20 32.80 3.86
C CYS A 181 10.83 33.97 2.92
N CYS A 182 10.83 33.74 1.61
CA CYS A 182 10.39 34.74 0.63
C CYS A 182 8.91 35.10 0.82
N LEU A 183 8.05 34.09 1.03
CA LEU A 183 6.62 34.30 1.28
C LEU A 183 6.40 35.16 2.55
N ALA A 184 7.10 34.84 3.63
CA ALA A 184 7.01 35.59 4.88
C ALA A 184 7.44 37.06 4.72
N ALA A 185 8.52 37.32 3.96
CA ALA A 185 8.96 38.69 3.67
C ALA A 185 7.94 39.46 2.82
N VAL A 186 7.32 38.82 1.83
CA VAL A 186 6.26 39.43 1.02
C VAL A 186 5.04 39.77 1.87
N CYS A 187 4.60 38.84 2.73
CA CYS A 187 3.49 39.09 3.66
C CYS A 187 3.79 40.26 4.60
N ALA A 188 5.00 40.31 5.18
CA ALA A 188 5.41 41.41 6.06
C ALA A 188 5.42 42.76 5.34
N LEU A 189 5.94 42.81 4.10
CA LEU A 189 5.91 44.04 3.28
C LEU A 189 4.49 44.47 2.95
N HIS A 190 3.60 43.52 2.64
CA HIS A 190 2.19 43.80 2.37
C HIS A 190 1.49 44.37 3.61
N SER A 191 1.69 43.76 4.78
CA SER A 191 1.12 44.24 6.04
C SER A 191 1.63 45.62 6.44
N VAL A 192 2.93 45.91 6.25
CA VAL A 192 3.47 47.26 6.48
C VAL A 192 2.83 48.27 5.52
N GLY A 193 2.67 47.91 4.25
CA GLY A 193 2.01 48.74 3.25
C GLY A 193 0.56 49.08 3.63
N GLU A 194 -0.21 48.09 4.10
CA GLU A 194 -1.57 48.28 4.58
C GLU A 194 -1.63 49.20 5.81
N ILE A 195 -0.74 49.01 6.79
CA ILE A 195 -0.65 49.86 7.98
C ILE A 195 -0.35 51.31 7.61
N VAL A 196 0.62 51.55 6.72
CA VAL A 196 0.98 52.90 6.26
C VAL A 196 -0.20 53.57 5.53
N MET A 197 -0.94 52.80 4.73
CA MET A 197 -2.10 53.32 4.00
C MET A 197 -3.24 53.69 4.94
N ILE A 198 -3.52 52.88 5.96
CA ILE A 198 -4.52 53.16 7.00
C ILE A 198 -4.14 54.41 7.80
N VAL A 199 -2.87 54.53 8.23
CA VAL A 199 -2.40 55.71 8.98
C VAL A 199 -2.54 56.99 8.17
N ARG A 200 -2.32 56.95 6.84
CA ARG A 200 -2.52 58.11 5.96
C ARG A 200 -3.98 58.46 5.66
N LEU A 201 -4.91 57.53 5.83
CA LEU A 201 -6.34 57.75 5.58
C LEU A 201 -7.06 58.33 6.81
N PHE A 202 -6.55 58.09 8.01
CA PHE A 202 -7.17 58.49 9.28
C PHE A 202 -6.36 59.51 10.11
N GLY A 203 -5.25 60.01 9.56
CA GLY A 203 -4.38 61.04 10.16
C GLY A 203 -4.35 62.32 9.35
#